data_AF-A0A2A3Y0G2-F1
#
_entry.id   AF-A0A2A3Y0G2-F1
#
_cell.length_a   1.000
_cell.length_b   1.000
_cell.length_c   1.000
_cell.angle_alpha   90.00
_cell.angle_beta   90.00
_cell.angle_gamma   90.00
#
_symmetry.space_group_name_H-M   'P 1'
#
loop_
_entity.id
_entity.type
_entity.pdbx_description
1 polymer ?
#
loop_
_entity_poly.entity_id
_entity_poly.type
_entity_poly.pdbx_seq_one_letter_code
_entity_poly.pdbx_strand_id
1 'polypeptide(L)'
;MAEQRKSNGLDTPLSARSRFWPKFSPDPDLFGSATEKFARFMGTPQFLFYMTIFCAFWLVWNTVAPAAWRFDDAAIGFTALTLMLSLQASYAAPLLLLAQNRQDDRDRVSLTEDRNRAERNLYDTEYLTRELASLRLAMRDVATRDYVRSELRNVLEELLETTDGEDLHLRAKRKNKHSNPSTGLIDTVDSNRSQHRKANPK
;
A
#
# COMPACT_ATOMS: atom_id res chain seq x y z
N MET A 1 -13.39 43.51 26.62
CA MET A 1 -13.13 42.30 25.81
C MET A 1 -14.40 41.46 25.79
N ALA A 2 -14.70 40.85 24.64
CA ALA A 2 -15.81 39.92 24.33
C ALA A 2 -16.97 40.52 23.51
N GLU A 3 -16.72 40.71 22.22
CA GLU A 3 -17.73 40.78 21.17
C GLU A 3 -18.04 39.33 20.74
N GLN A 4 -19.23 38.81 21.09
CA GLN A 4 -19.69 37.50 20.64
C GLN A 4 -20.22 37.61 19.20
N ARG A 5 -19.38 37.25 18.23
CA ARG A 5 -19.81 37.04 16.84
C ARG A 5 -20.62 35.74 16.73
N LYS A 6 -21.91 35.87 16.49
CA LYS A 6 -22.82 34.77 16.12
C LYS A 6 -22.76 34.59 14.60
N SER A 7 -22.02 33.61 14.12
CA SER A 7 -22.01 33.24 12.70
C SER A 7 -23.32 32.52 12.35
N ASN A 8 -24.10 33.14 11.47
CA ASN A 8 -25.27 32.55 10.83
C ASN A 8 -24.83 31.35 9.99
N GLY A 9 -25.31 30.16 10.36
CA GLY A 9 -25.31 28.99 9.48
C GLY A 9 -26.25 29.26 8.31
N LEU A 10 -25.67 29.50 7.13
CA LEU A 10 -26.37 29.85 5.89
C LEU A 10 -26.33 28.72 4.87
N ASP A 11 -26.30 27.45 5.30
CA ASP A 11 -26.22 26.31 4.37
C ASP A 11 -27.07 25.12 4.83
N THR A 12 -28.38 25.34 4.97
CA THR A 12 -29.36 24.25 4.91
C THR A 12 -30.26 24.49 3.71
N PRO A 13 -30.09 23.77 2.58
CA PRO A 13 -31.01 23.91 1.47
C PRO A 13 -32.41 23.50 1.93
N LEU A 14 -33.34 24.45 1.80
CA LEU A 14 -34.75 24.29 2.10
C LEU A 14 -35.28 23.00 1.47
N SER A 15 -35.80 22.16 2.36
CA SER A 15 -36.56 20.94 2.13
C SER A 15 -37.28 20.92 0.77
N ALA A 16 -36.88 19.96 -0.06
CA ALA A 16 -37.57 19.59 -1.27
C ALA A 16 -39.07 19.37 -1.00
N ARG A 17 -39.88 20.24 -1.62
CA ARG A 17 -41.32 20.15 -1.86
C ARG A 17 -41.83 18.71 -1.76
N SER A 18 -42.61 18.44 -0.71
CA SER A 18 -43.39 17.22 -0.48
C SER A 18 -44.01 16.73 -1.78
N ARG A 19 -43.46 15.64 -2.33
CA ARG A 19 -43.95 14.97 -3.53
C ARG A 19 -45.01 13.97 -3.07
N PHE A 20 -46.26 14.24 -3.39
CA PHE A 20 -47.46 13.43 -3.07
C PHE A 20 -47.49 12.00 -3.67
N TRP A 21 -46.40 11.56 -4.30
CA TRP A 21 -46.30 10.24 -4.90
C TRP A 21 -45.31 9.42 -4.07
N PRO A 22 -45.71 8.24 -3.54
CA PRO A 22 -44.75 7.33 -2.93
C PRO A 22 -43.70 7.02 -3.99
N LYS A 23 -42.45 7.40 -3.72
CA LYS A 23 -41.33 7.03 -4.57
C LYS A 23 -41.26 5.50 -4.52
N PHE A 24 -41.75 4.84 -5.57
CA PHE A 24 -41.29 3.51 -5.91
C PHE A 24 -39.80 3.66 -6.21
N SER A 25 -38.97 3.43 -5.21
CA SER A 25 -37.54 3.21 -5.35
C SER A 25 -37.40 1.70 -5.36
N PRO A 26 -37.33 1.03 -6.53
CA PRO A 26 -37.00 -0.39 -6.56
C PRO A 26 -35.65 -0.55 -5.88
N ASP A 27 -35.54 -1.42 -4.86
CA ASP A 27 -34.29 -1.64 -4.13
C ASP A 27 -33.20 -2.08 -5.11
N PRO A 28 -32.19 -1.22 -5.38
CA PRO A 28 -31.19 -1.47 -6.41
C PRO A 28 -30.30 -2.66 -6.06
N ASP A 29 -30.20 -3.01 -4.77
CA ASP A 29 -29.41 -4.12 -4.27
C ASP A 29 -30.05 -5.48 -4.58
N LEU A 30 -31.38 -5.59 -4.49
CA LEU A 30 -32.11 -6.81 -4.82
C LEU A 30 -32.05 -7.10 -6.32
N PHE A 31 -32.31 -6.08 -7.15
CA PHE A 31 -32.15 -6.18 -8.61
C PHE A 31 -30.70 -6.46 -8.99
N GLY A 32 -29.74 -5.78 -8.36
CA GLY A 32 -28.33 -5.99 -8.62
C GLY A 32 -27.88 -7.43 -8.36
N SER A 33 -28.26 -8.00 -7.21
CA SER A 33 -27.90 -9.40 -6.87
C SER A 33 -28.56 -10.43 -7.79
N ALA A 34 -29.82 -10.20 -8.20
CA ALA A 34 -30.53 -11.06 -9.15
C ALA A 34 -29.87 -11.02 -10.53
N THR A 35 -29.50 -9.83 -10.98
CA THR A 35 -28.85 -9.63 -12.27
C THR A 35 -27.43 -10.20 -12.31
N GLU A 36 -26.68 -10.13 -11.22
CA GLU A 36 -25.35 -10.74 -11.10
C GLU A 36 -25.38 -12.28 -11.09
N LYS A 37 -26.46 -12.88 -10.57
CA LYS A 37 -26.72 -14.32 -10.72
C LYS A 37 -27.13 -14.66 -12.15
N PHE A 38 -27.97 -13.85 -12.78
CA PHE A 38 -28.37 -14.03 -14.18
C PHE A 38 -27.20 -13.93 -15.16
N ALA A 39 -26.29 -12.97 -14.96
CA ALA A 39 -25.08 -12.81 -15.77
C ALA A 39 -24.17 -14.04 -15.67
N ARG A 40 -23.94 -14.56 -14.46
CA ARG A 40 -23.21 -15.82 -14.25
C ARG A 40 -23.91 -17.02 -14.87
N PHE A 41 -25.24 -17.05 -14.82
CA PHE A 41 -26.04 -18.13 -15.39
C PHE A 41 -25.98 -18.15 -16.93
N MET A 42 -26.14 -17.00 -17.60
CA MET A 42 -26.04 -16.89 -19.06
C MET A 42 -24.63 -17.20 -19.61
N GLY A 43 -23.57 -16.93 -18.85
CA GLY A 43 -22.19 -17.22 -19.27
C GLY A 43 -21.77 -18.69 -19.13
N THR A 44 -22.62 -19.57 -18.58
CA THR A 44 -22.29 -20.97 -18.32
C THR A 44 -22.89 -21.87 -19.41
N PRO A 45 -22.17 -22.90 -19.93
CA PRO A 45 -22.71 -23.84 -20.93
C PRO A 45 -23.96 -24.60 -20.46
N GLN A 46 -24.18 -24.68 -19.15
CA GLN A 46 -25.37 -25.27 -18.53
C GLN A 46 -26.68 -24.60 -19.00
N PHE A 47 -26.67 -23.29 -19.24
CA PHE A 47 -27.86 -22.55 -19.70
C PHE A 47 -28.31 -23.04 -21.08
N LEU A 48 -27.36 -23.16 -22.02
CA LEU A 48 -27.62 -23.66 -23.36
C LEU A 48 -28.18 -25.08 -23.31
N PHE A 49 -27.63 -25.93 -22.44
CA PHE A 49 -28.11 -27.31 -22.26
C PHE A 49 -29.58 -27.36 -21.82
N TYR A 50 -29.96 -26.59 -20.79
CA TYR A 50 -31.36 -26.54 -20.35
C TYR A 50 -32.29 -25.94 -21.42
N MET A 51 -31.85 -24.91 -22.14
CA MET A 51 -32.63 -24.33 -23.24
C MET A 51 -32.82 -25.32 -24.39
N THR A 52 -31.79 -26.08 -24.75
CA THR A 52 -31.90 -27.14 -25.77
C THR A 52 -32.86 -28.25 -25.32
N ILE A 53 -32.79 -28.68 -24.06
CA ILE A 53 -33.73 -29.65 -23.50
C ILE A 53 -35.16 -29.12 -23.55
N PHE A 54 -35.38 -27.87 -23.16
CA PHE A 54 -36.70 -27.24 -23.21
C PHE A 54 -37.26 -27.21 -24.64
N CYS A 55 -36.47 -26.74 -25.61
CA CYS A 55 -36.86 -26.73 -27.01
C CYS A 55 -37.13 -28.14 -27.53
N ALA A 56 -36.27 -29.12 -27.23
CA ALA A 56 -36.44 -30.50 -27.66
C ALA A 56 -37.69 -31.13 -27.04
N PHE A 57 -37.93 -30.93 -25.75
CA PHE A 57 -39.13 -31.40 -25.06
C PHE A 57 -40.39 -30.78 -25.66
N TRP A 58 -40.39 -29.48 -25.92
CA TRP A 58 -41.52 -28.79 -26.56
C TRP A 58 -41.82 -29.34 -27.96
N LEU A 59 -40.77 -29.56 -28.76
CA LEU A 59 -40.87 -30.13 -30.10
C LEU A 59 -41.46 -31.55 -30.04
N VAL A 60 -40.91 -32.41 -29.17
CA VAL A 60 -41.35 -33.81 -29.01
C VAL A 60 -42.79 -33.86 -28.51
N TRP A 61 -43.14 -33.06 -27.50
CA TRP A 61 -44.49 -32.99 -26.95
C TRP A 61 -45.52 -32.60 -28.01
N ASN A 62 -45.27 -31.51 -28.76
CA ASN A 62 -46.20 -31.05 -29.80
C ASN A 62 -46.21 -31.94 -31.06
N THR A 63 -45.18 -32.77 -31.27
CA THR A 63 -45.12 -33.73 -32.39
C THR A 63 -45.84 -35.04 -32.06
N VAL A 64 -45.70 -35.55 -30.83
CA VAL A 64 -46.25 -36.85 -30.42
C VAL A 64 -47.66 -36.73 -29.83
N ALA A 65 -48.06 -35.56 -29.33
CA ALA A 65 -49.40 -35.35 -28.76
C ALA A 65 -50.52 -35.47 -29.83
N PRO A 66 -51.69 -36.03 -29.48
CA PRO A 66 -52.85 -36.09 -30.38
C PRO A 66 -53.36 -34.70 -30.78
N ALA A 67 -53.90 -34.56 -32.00
CA ALA A 67 -54.33 -33.28 -32.59
C ALA A 67 -55.25 -32.41 -31.71
N ALA A 68 -56.03 -33.02 -30.81
CA ALA A 68 -56.90 -32.30 -29.89
C ALA A 68 -56.16 -31.54 -28.77
N TRP A 69 -54.91 -31.90 -28.47
CA TRP A 69 -54.11 -31.35 -27.35
C TRP A 69 -52.84 -30.63 -27.84
N ARG A 70 -52.66 -30.49 -29.16
CA ARG A 70 -51.53 -29.78 -29.77
C ARG A 70 -51.80 -28.28 -29.70
N PHE A 71 -51.09 -27.59 -28.83
CA PHE A 71 -51.11 -26.12 -28.76
C PHE A 71 -50.25 -25.48 -29.86
N ASP A 72 -49.27 -26.20 -30.41
CA ASP A 72 -48.35 -25.71 -31.44
C ASP A 72 -48.16 -26.77 -32.55
N ASP A 73 -48.91 -26.66 -33.64
CA ASP A 73 -48.92 -27.68 -34.69
C ASP A 73 -47.62 -27.64 -35.53
N ALA A 74 -46.99 -28.80 -35.74
CA ALA A 74 -45.81 -28.95 -36.59
C ALA A 74 -46.06 -28.48 -38.04
N ALA A 75 -47.31 -28.50 -38.51
CA ALA A 75 -47.68 -28.04 -39.86
C ALA A 75 -47.46 -26.53 -40.08
N ILE A 76 -47.51 -25.72 -39.02
CA ILE A 76 -47.26 -24.27 -39.06
C ILE A 76 -45.86 -23.89 -38.52
N GLY A 77 -44.96 -24.88 -38.37
CA GLY A 77 -43.57 -24.64 -38.02
C GLY A 77 -43.32 -24.16 -36.58
N PHE A 78 -44.15 -24.57 -35.62
CA PHE A 78 -44.02 -24.19 -34.20
C PHE A 78 -44.08 -22.67 -33.98
N THR A 79 -45.19 -22.06 -34.42
CA THR A 79 -45.40 -20.61 -34.35
C THR A 79 -45.38 -20.11 -32.90
N ALA A 80 -45.94 -20.86 -31.95
CA ALA A 80 -45.96 -20.43 -30.55
C ALA A 80 -44.56 -20.40 -29.93
N LEU A 81 -43.74 -21.43 -30.20
CA LEU A 81 -42.33 -21.45 -29.77
C LEU A 81 -41.55 -20.28 -30.36
N THR A 82 -41.78 -19.97 -31.64
CA THR A 82 -41.10 -18.84 -32.32
C THR A 82 -41.50 -17.49 -31.72
N LEU A 83 -42.78 -17.28 -31.47
CA LEU A 83 -43.28 -16.08 -30.79
C LEU A 83 -42.69 -15.96 -29.37
N MET A 84 -42.59 -17.07 -28.64
CA MET A 84 -42.00 -17.07 -27.30
C MET A 84 -40.50 -16.73 -27.34
N LEU A 85 -39.73 -17.31 -28.26
CA LEU A 85 -38.30 -17.03 -28.41
C LEU A 85 -38.03 -15.57 -28.84
N SER A 86 -38.83 -15.03 -29.76
CA SER A 86 -38.71 -13.62 -30.14
C SER A 86 -39.00 -12.67 -28.97
N LEU A 87 -40.02 -12.97 -28.15
CA LEU A 87 -40.30 -12.22 -26.94
C LEU A 87 -39.17 -12.35 -25.91
N GLN A 88 -38.62 -13.55 -25.75
CA GLN A 88 -37.51 -13.81 -24.83
C GLN A 88 -36.28 -12.96 -25.18
N ALA A 89 -35.91 -12.87 -26.46
CA ALA A 89 -34.85 -12.00 -26.92
C ALA A 89 -35.14 -10.51 -26.67
N SER A 90 -36.39 -10.08 -26.92
CA SER A 90 -36.80 -8.69 -26.74
C SER A 90 -36.76 -8.24 -25.27
N TYR A 91 -37.15 -9.11 -24.34
CA TYR A 91 -37.13 -8.80 -22.90
C TYR A 91 -35.74 -9.00 -22.26
N ALA A 92 -34.90 -9.85 -22.83
CA ALA A 92 -33.53 -10.02 -22.37
C ALA A 92 -32.69 -8.74 -22.56
N ALA A 93 -32.86 -8.02 -23.67
CA ALA A 93 -32.11 -6.79 -23.95
C ALA A 93 -32.21 -5.70 -22.86
N PRO A 94 -33.41 -5.25 -22.41
CA PRO A 94 -33.52 -4.23 -21.37
C PRO A 94 -33.01 -4.71 -20.00
N LEU A 95 -33.20 -5.98 -19.66
CA LEU A 95 -32.63 -6.54 -18.43
C LEU A 95 -31.10 -6.62 -18.48
N LEU A 96 -30.54 -6.98 -19.63
CA LEU A 96 -29.10 -7.02 -19.85
C LEU A 96 -28.49 -5.61 -19.78
N LEU A 97 -29.16 -4.61 -20.34
CA LEU A 97 -28.70 -3.22 -20.24
C LEU A 97 -28.65 -2.72 -18.79
N LEU A 98 -29.63 -3.10 -17.97
CA LEU A 98 -29.61 -2.81 -16.53
C LEU A 98 -28.49 -3.56 -15.79
N ALA A 99 -28.14 -4.76 -16.25
CA ALA A 99 -26.99 -5.51 -15.75
C ALA A 99 -25.67 -4.79 -16.03
N GLN A 100 -25.52 -4.36 -17.27
CA GLN A 100 -24.31 -3.77 -17.82
C GLN A 100 -24.01 -2.43 -17.16
N ASN A 101 -25.01 -1.55 -17.01
CA ASN A 101 -24.80 -0.25 -16.34
C ASN A 101 -24.14 -0.39 -14.96
N ARG A 102 -24.50 -1.43 -14.20
CA ARG A 102 -23.92 -1.66 -12.87
C ARG A 102 -22.53 -2.30 -12.90
N GLN A 103 -22.24 -3.11 -13.92
CA GLN A 103 -20.88 -3.61 -14.16
C GLN A 103 -19.97 -2.45 -14.56
N ASP A 104 -20.43 -1.60 -15.48
CA ASP A 104 -19.70 -0.41 -15.93
C ASP A 104 -19.43 0.57 -14.78
N ASP A 105 -20.37 0.75 -13.85
CA ASP A 105 -20.18 1.57 -12.65
C ASP A 105 -19.08 1.01 -11.73
N ARG A 106 -19.05 -0.32 -11.50
CA ARG A 106 -17.98 -0.98 -10.72
C ARG A 106 -16.63 -0.86 -11.43
N ASP A 107 -16.61 -1.11 -12.73
CA ASP A 107 -15.40 -1.05 -13.55
C ASP A 107 -14.85 0.38 -13.57
N ARG A 108 -15.72 1.40 -13.61
CA ARG A 108 -15.33 2.80 -13.50
C ARG A 108 -14.68 3.14 -12.16
N VAL A 109 -15.21 2.63 -11.05
CA VAL A 109 -14.61 2.82 -9.72
C VAL A 109 -13.23 2.15 -9.66
N SER A 110 -13.13 0.90 -10.13
CA SER A 110 -11.85 0.17 -10.18
C SER A 110 -10.81 0.91 -11.02
N LEU A 111 -11.18 1.42 -12.20
CA LEU A 111 -10.30 2.20 -13.06
C LEU A 111 -9.85 3.53 -12.42
N THR A 112 -10.72 4.15 -11.62
CA THR A 112 -10.39 5.40 -10.91
C THR A 112 -9.42 5.14 -9.77
N GLU A 113 -9.61 4.05 -9.01
CA GLU A 113 -8.65 3.63 -7.98
C GLU A 113 -7.29 3.27 -8.58
N ASP A 114 -7.27 2.56 -9.70
CA ASP A 114 -6.02 2.18 -10.37
C ASP A 114 -5.23 3.41 -10.85
N ARG A 115 -5.93 4.40 -11.44
CA ARG A 115 -5.32 5.69 -11.78
C ARG A 115 -4.74 6.40 -10.56
N ASN A 116 -5.50 6.50 -9.47
CA ASN A 116 -5.02 7.14 -8.24
C ASN A 116 -3.80 6.40 -7.64
N ARG A 117 -3.78 5.06 -7.72
CA ARG A 117 -2.62 4.26 -7.30
C ARG A 117 -1.40 4.52 -8.19
N ALA A 118 -1.60 4.59 -9.50
CA ALA A 118 -0.53 4.89 -10.45
C ALA A 118 0.08 6.28 -10.20
N GLU A 119 -0.76 7.30 -9.95
CA GLU A 119 -0.29 8.65 -9.57
C GLU A 119 0.53 8.62 -8.28
N ARG A 120 0.06 7.94 -7.24
CA ARG A 120 0.82 7.78 -5.98
C ARG A 120 2.16 7.07 -6.19
N ASN A 121 2.19 6.00 -6.98
CA ASN A 121 3.43 5.29 -7.28
C ASN A 121 4.43 6.18 -8.04
N LEU A 122 3.93 7.04 -8.93
CA LEU A 122 4.76 8.02 -9.64
C LEU A 122 5.36 9.02 -8.64
N TYR A 123 4.55 9.59 -7.74
CA TYR A 123 5.03 10.49 -6.70
C TYR A 123 6.04 9.83 -5.75
N ASP A 124 5.80 8.59 -5.33
CA ASP A 124 6.73 7.83 -4.49
C ASP A 124 8.06 7.57 -5.21
N THR A 125 8.00 7.29 -6.51
CA THR A 125 9.21 7.11 -7.34
C THR A 125 9.97 8.42 -7.51
N GLU A 126 9.28 9.53 -7.77
CA GLU A 126 9.89 10.87 -7.84
C GLU A 126 10.51 11.27 -6.50
N TYR A 127 9.85 10.95 -5.39
CA TYR A 127 10.38 11.18 -4.06
C TYR A 127 11.64 10.36 -3.80
N LEU A 128 11.60 9.05 -4.01
CA LEU A 128 12.75 8.16 -3.84
C LEU A 128 13.92 8.54 -4.75
N THR A 129 13.68 8.92 -6.00
CA THR A 129 14.75 9.34 -6.91
C THR A 129 15.39 10.66 -6.47
N ARG A 130 14.60 11.60 -5.94
CA ARG A 130 15.12 12.85 -5.38
C ARG A 130 15.92 12.62 -4.10
N GLU A 131 15.44 11.77 -3.20
CA GLU A 131 16.17 11.38 -1.98
C GLU A 131 17.44 10.57 -2.29
N LEU A 132 17.40 9.70 -3.31
CA LEU A 132 18.59 9.00 -3.79
C LEU A 132 19.62 9.97 -4.40
N ALA A 133 19.17 11.01 -5.10
CA ALA A 133 20.06 12.03 -5.64
C ALA A 133 20.74 12.85 -4.53
N SER A 134 20.00 13.25 -3.49
CA SER A 134 20.57 13.97 -2.33
C SER A 134 21.55 13.07 -1.56
N LEU A 135 21.19 11.81 -1.32
CA LEU A 135 22.05 10.82 -0.69
C LEU A 135 23.34 10.58 -1.49
N ARG A 136 23.24 10.46 -2.82
CA ARG A 136 24.39 10.29 -3.71
C ARG A 136 25.37 11.46 -3.65
N LEU A 137 24.87 12.69 -3.55
CA LEU A 137 25.72 13.88 -3.40
C LEU A 137 26.46 13.85 -2.06
N ALA A 138 25.76 13.57 -0.96
CA ALA A 138 26.38 13.45 0.37
C ALA A 138 27.45 12.33 0.42
N MET A 139 27.18 11.17 -0.20
CA MET A 139 28.18 10.09 -0.29
C MET A 139 29.39 10.47 -1.14
N ARG A 140 29.21 11.29 -2.19
CA ARG A 140 30.31 11.71 -3.06
C ARG A 140 31.32 12.57 -2.32
N ASP A 141 30.88 13.41 -1.39
CA ASP A 141 31.78 14.22 -0.56
C ASP A 141 32.60 13.35 0.41
N VAL A 142 31.98 12.35 1.06
CA VAL A 142 32.65 11.43 2.00
C VAL A 142 33.58 10.44 1.28
N ALA A 143 33.25 10.03 0.06
CA ALA A 143 34.00 9.02 -0.70
C ALA A 143 35.14 9.61 -1.56
N THR A 144 35.47 10.90 -1.43
CA THR A 144 36.61 11.44 -2.17
C THR A 144 37.87 10.76 -1.66
N ARG A 145 38.56 10.00 -2.52
CA ARG A 145 39.77 9.20 -2.18
C ARG A 145 40.80 10.01 -1.39
N ASP A 146 40.93 11.30 -1.67
CA ASP A 146 41.88 12.17 -0.99
C ASP A 146 41.42 12.59 0.41
N TYR A 147 40.12 12.68 0.70
CA TYR A 147 39.58 12.88 2.05
C TYR A 147 39.76 11.63 2.92
N VAL A 148 39.38 10.46 2.38
CA VAL A 148 39.60 9.18 3.07
C VAL A 148 41.10 8.96 3.34
N ARG A 149 41.95 9.34 2.38
CA ARG A 149 43.41 9.28 2.52
C ARG A 149 43.95 10.29 3.52
N SER A 150 43.44 11.52 3.55
CA SER A 150 43.89 12.52 4.53
C SER A 150 43.47 12.13 5.93
N GLU A 151 42.26 11.59 6.11
CA GLU A 151 41.78 11.17 7.42
C GLU A 151 42.53 9.93 7.92
N LEU A 152 42.76 8.95 7.04
CA LEU A 152 43.63 7.81 7.36
C LEU A 152 45.05 8.26 7.72
N ARG A 153 45.61 9.27 7.03
CA ARG A 153 46.93 9.81 7.36
C ARG A 153 46.93 10.56 8.68
N ASN A 154 45.94 11.42 8.94
CA ASN A 154 45.81 12.14 10.20
C ASN A 154 45.72 11.16 11.37
N VAL A 155 44.89 10.13 11.27
CA VAL A 155 44.77 9.10 12.32
C VAL A 155 46.07 8.30 12.48
N LEU A 156 46.78 8.00 11.37
CA LEU A 156 48.09 7.36 11.45
C LEU A 156 49.13 8.25 12.13
N GLU A 157 49.15 9.54 11.79
CA GLU A 157 50.07 10.55 12.33
C GLU A 157 49.81 10.74 13.83
N GLU A 158 48.55 10.85 14.24
CA GLU A 158 48.14 10.94 15.65
C GLU A 158 48.60 9.71 16.46
N LEU A 159 48.44 8.50 15.91
CA LEU A 159 48.94 7.27 16.55
C LEU A 159 50.47 7.23 16.62
N LEU A 160 51.16 7.69 15.58
CA LEU A 160 52.62 7.74 15.54
C LEU A 160 53.16 8.75 16.56
N GLU A 161 52.58 9.95 16.61
CA GLU A 161 52.95 11.03 17.53
C GLU A 161 52.70 10.64 18.99
N THR A 162 51.62 9.88 19.25
CA THR A 162 51.37 9.29 20.57
C THR A 162 52.48 8.29 20.95
N THR A 163 52.95 7.48 20.00
CA THR A 163 54.01 6.48 20.22
C THR A 163 55.39 7.14 20.40
N ASP A 164 55.74 8.10 19.53
CA ASP A 164 57.00 8.87 19.60
C ASP A 164 57.03 9.77 20.84
N GLY A 165 55.88 10.32 21.24
CA GLY A 165 55.69 11.07 22.47
C GLY A 165 55.98 10.23 23.71
N GLU A 166 55.50 8.97 23.75
CA GLU A 166 55.86 8.03 24.80
C GLU A 166 57.38 7.74 24.81
N ASP A 167 57.99 7.50 23.65
CA ASP A 167 59.43 7.22 23.55
C ASP A 167 60.32 8.41 23.94
N LEU A 168 59.93 9.64 23.59
CA LEU A 168 60.58 10.87 24.02
C LEU A 168 60.45 11.08 25.52
N HIS A 169 59.28 10.81 26.11
CA HIS A 169 59.07 10.89 27.55
C HIS A 169 59.95 9.86 28.29
N LEU A 170 60.07 8.64 27.75
CA LEU A 170 60.96 7.60 28.27
C LEU A 170 62.44 8.01 28.17
N ARG A 171 62.88 8.62 27.06
CA ARG A 171 64.26 9.12 26.89
C ARG A 171 64.56 10.33 27.78
N ALA A 172 63.64 11.26 27.94
CA ALA A 172 63.80 12.41 28.84
C ALA A 172 63.92 11.98 30.30
N LYS A 173 63.10 11.01 30.73
CA LYS A 173 63.19 10.38 32.06
C LYS A 173 64.53 9.66 32.27
N ARG A 174 65.10 9.07 31.20
CA ARG A 174 66.44 8.46 31.21
C ARG A 174 67.57 9.49 31.31
N LYS A 175 67.45 10.64 30.64
CA LYS A 175 68.46 11.71 30.63
C LYS A 175 68.55 12.45 31.97
N ASN A 176 67.41 12.73 32.61
CA ASN A 176 67.35 13.28 33.97
C ASN A 176 67.90 12.32 35.03
N LYS A 177 67.93 11.01 34.76
CA LYS A 177 68.55 10.02 35.65
C LYS A 177 70.09 10.04 35.57
N HIS A 178 70.67 10.60 34.50
CA HIS A 178 72.12 10.61 34.26
C HIS A 178 72.81 11.94 34.62
N SER A 179 72.05 13.03 34.83
CA SER A 179 72.59 14.36 35.18
C SER A 179 72.79 14.60 36.68
N ASN A 180 72.58 13.60 37.54
CA ASN A 180 72.96 13.66 38.95
C ASN A 180 74.14 12.71 39.24
N PRO A 181 75.39 13.15 39.11
CA PRO A 181 76.49 12.58 39.88
C PRO A 181 76.39 13.16 41.29
N SER A 182 75.62 12.51 42.15
CA SER A 182 75.66 12.79 43.58
C SER A 182 77.01 12.33 44.14
N THR A 183 78.02 13.21 44.11
CA THR A 183 79.13 13.14 45.07
C THR A 183 78.56 13.56 46.42
N GLY A 184 77.97 12.60 47.12
CA GLY A 184 77.56 12.73 48.51
C GLY A 184 78.75 12.45 49.43
N LEU A 185 79.28 13.52 50.03
CA LEU A 185 80.11 13.54 51.24
C LEU A 185 79.41 14.63 52.11
N ILE A 186 78.99 14.49 53.37
CA ILE A 186 79.35 13.60 54.48
C ILE A 186 78.13 13.46 55.43
N ASP A 187 78.04 12.28 56.05
CA ASP A 187 77.55 11.92 57.40
C ASP A 187 76.08 11.68 57.79
N THR A 188 75.87 10.38 58.11
CA THR A 188 75.31 9.78 59.34
C THR A 188 73.81 9.77 59.66
N VAL A 189 73.33 8.52 59.76
CA VAL A 189 72.47 7.91 60.81
C VAL A 189 70.96 8.19 60.81
N ASP A 190 70.28 7.25 60.15
CA ASP A 190 69.31 6.26 60.68
C ASP A 190 67.83 6.59 61.02
N SER A 191 67.02 5.68 60.48
CA SER A 191 65.84 4.99 61.05
C SER A 191 64.43 5.58 60.96
N ASN A 192 63.57 4.68 60.43
CA ASN A 192 62.19 4.44 60.80
C ASN A 192 61.14 5.48 60.34
N ARG A 193 59.93 5.09 59.93
CA ARG A 193 59.32 3.81 59.56
C ARG A 193 57.89 4.17 59.16
N SER A 194 57.32 3.35 58.28
CA SER A 194 55.92 2.89 58.31
C SER A 194 54.82 3.95 58.40
N GLN A 195 54.13 4.18 57.29
CA GLN A 195 52.97 3.38 56.86
C GLN A 195 51.68 3.76 57.61
N HIS A 196 50.60 3.53 56.88
CA HIS A 196 49.20 3.66 57.26
C HIS A 196 48.68 5.10 57.16
N ARG A 197 47.98 5.49 56.08
CA ARG A 197 46.90 4.77 55.38
C ARG A 197 45.98 4.10 56.37
N LYS A 198 44.96 4.81 56.80
CA LYS A 198 43.65 4.33 57.22
C LYS A 198 43.03 5.49 58.00
N ALA A 199 41.75 5.76 57.92
CA ALA A 199 40.65 5.08 57.27
C ALA A 199 39.52 6.10 57.31
N ASN A 200 38.58 6.03 56.35
CA ASN A 200 37.22 6.51 56.57
C ASN A 200 36.29 5.98 55.46
N PRO A 201 34.96 6.07 55.61
CA PRO A 201 34.18 5.13 56.42
C PRO A 201 33.02 4.51 55.62
N LYS A 202 32.33 3.54 56.22
CA LYS A 202 30.90 3.29 55.93
C LYS A 202 30.06 4.23 56.77
#